data_AF-J0PSW2-F1
#
_entry.id   AF-J0PSW2-F1
#
_cell.length_a   1.000
_cell.length_b   1.000
_cell.length_c   1.000
_cell.angle_alpha   90.00
_cell.angle_beta   90.00
_cell.angle_gamma   90.00
#
_symmetry.space_group_name_H-M   'P 1'
#
loop_
_entity.id
_entity.type
_entity.pdbx_description
1 polymer ?
#
loop_
_entity_poly.entity_id
_entity_poly.type
_entity_poly.pdbx_seq_one_letter_code
_entity_poly.pdbx_strand_id
1 'polypeptide(L)'
;MDKPILINSNEILLVVYGDDQHIGESGPLDENQVLEIVDEADDTVQIFRVNPSEKSCEDISEDIAELYLREREEQCFNGKIPHEFIEHSAAYGFFFRRYKTARI
;
A
#
# COMPACT_ATOMS: atom_id res chain seq x y z
N MET A 1 15.09 -10.72 -19.57
CA MET A 1 14.38 -11.84 -18.94
C MET A 1 14.37 -11.53 -17.47
N ASP A 2 13.29 -10.91 -17.02
CA ASP A 2 13.05 -10.67 -15.61
C ASP A 2 12.99 -12.03 -14.91
N LYS A 3 13.62 -12.12 -13.73
CA LYS A 3 13.68 -13.36 -12.96
C LYS A 3 12.24 -13.77 -12.61
N PRO A 4 11.90 -15.07 -12.68
CA PRO A 4 10.60 -15.54 -12.20
C PRO A 4 10.42 -15.11 -10.74
N ILE A 5 9.28 -14.47 -10.44
CA ILE A 5 8.91 -14.08 -9.08
C ILE A 5 8.53 -15.37 -8.36
N LEU A 6 9.45 -15.85 -7.52
CA LEU A 6 9.28 -17.08 -6.74
C LEU A 6 9.39 -16.74 -5.25
N ILE A 7 8.37 -17.12 -4.50
CA ILE A 7 8.31 -16.95 -3.04
C ILE A 7 8.78 -18.26 -2.42
N ASN A 8 9.82 -18.19 -1.61
CA ASN A 8 10.38 -19.36 -0.96
C ASN A 8 9.50 -19.80 0.22
N SER A 9 9.65 -21.05 0.68
CA SER A 9 8.88 -21.58 1.82
C SER A 9 9.07 -20.85 3.14
N ASN A 10 10.14 -20.08 3.28
CA ASN A 10 10.42 -19.23 4.44
C ASN A 10 10.03 -17.77 4.21
N GLU A 11 9.31 -17.48 3.13
CA GLU A 11 8.90 -16.13 2.75
C GLU A 11 7.39 -16.03 2.68
N ILE A 12 6.91 -14.80 2.79
CA ILE A 12 5.50 -14.44 2.71
C ILE A 12 5.36 -13.40 1.60
N LEU A 13 4.40 -13.62 0.72
CA LEU A 13 3.89 -12.61 -0.20
C LEU A 13 2.83 -11.81 0.53
N LEU A 14 3.02 -10.51 0.65
CA LEU A 14 2.01 -9.60 1.19
C LEU A 14 1.59 -8.62 0.09
N VAL A 15 0.33 -8.71 -0.32
CA VAL A 15 -0.29 -7.83 -1.30
C VAL A 15 -1.23 -6.89 -0.57
N VAL A 16 -1.07 -5.58 -0.81
CA VAL A 16 -1.90 -4.51 -0.24
C VAL A 16 -2.64 -3.83 -1.38
N TYR A 17 -3.96 -3.71 -1.25
CA TYR A 17 -4.83 -3.03 -2.21
C TYR A 17 -5.75 -2.02 -1.52
N GLY A 18 -6.49 -1.23 -2.30
CA GLY A 18 -7.33 -0.14 -1.79
C GLY A 18 -8.29 -0.55 -0.67
N ASP A 19 -8.57 0.39 0.24
CA ASP A 19 -9.46 0.24 1.42
C ASP A 19 -8.98 -0.73 2.52
N ASP A 20 -7.70 -0.68 2.89
CA ASP A 20 -7.10 -1.40 4.03
C ASP A 20 -7.17 -2.95 3.94
N GLN A 21 -7.49 -3.48 2.76
CA GLN A 21 -7.51 -4.92 2.51
C GLN A 21 -6.13 -5.43 2.11
N HIS A 22 -5.83 -6.64 2.59
CA HIS A 22 -4.52 -7.26 2.39
C HIS A 22 -4.67 -8.77 2.23
N ILE A 23 -3.84 -9.33 1.36
CA ILE A 23 -3.67 -10.78 1.20
C ILE A 23 -2.25 -11.13 1.59
N GLY A 24 -2.10 -12.03 2.56
CA GLY A 24 -0.81 -12.54 3.00
C GLY A 24 -0.74 -14.04 2.78
N GLU A 25 0.10 -14.50 1.86
CA GLU A 25 0.25 -15.91 1.51
C GLU A 25 1.68 -16.40 1.78
N SER A 26 1.78 -17.53 2.48
CA SER A 26 3.07 -18.15 2.77
C SER A 26 3.56 -18.94 1.57
N GLY A 27 4.87 -18.89 1.32
CA GLY A 27 5.48 -19.72 0.30
C GLY A 27 5.44 -21.23 0.64
N PRO A 28 5.84 -22.07 -0.33
CA PRO A 28 6.36 -21.69 -1.64
C PRO A 28 5.24 -21.33 -2.62
N LEU A 29 5.43 -20.25 -3.39
CA LEU A 29 4.53 -19.85 -4.47
C LEU A 29 5.32 -19.71 -5.77
N ASP A 30 4.79 -20.29 -6.84
CA ASP A 30 5.32 -20.09 -8.19
C ASP A 30 4.71 -18.84 -8.87
N GLU A 31 5.26 -18.46 -10.01
CA GLU A 31 4.90 -17.25 -10.73
C GLU A 31 3.41 -17.17 -11.09
N ASN A 32 2.78 -18.29 -11.48
CA ASN A 32 1.36 -18.29 -11.83
C ASN A 32 0.50 -18.08 -10.59
N GLN A 33 0.89 -18.67 -9.45
CA GLN A 33 0.18 -18.48 -8.18
C GLN A 33 0.31 -17.04 -7.69
N VAL A 34 1.51 -16.43 -7.82
CA VAL A 34 1.70 -15.01 -7.49
C VAL A 34 0.84 -14.13 -8.39
N LEU A 35 0.78 -14.43 -9.69
CA LEU A 35 -0.06 -13.70 -10.64
C LEU A 35 -1.54 -13.82 -10.30
N GLU A 36 -2.04 -15.02 -9.99
CA GLU A 36 -3.45 -15.21 -9.57
C GLU A 36 -3.79 -14.38 -8.33
N ILE A 37 -2.89 -14.33 -7.33
CA ILE A 37 -3.10 -13.54 -6.10
C ILE A 37 -3.11 -12.04 -6.39
N VAL A 38 -2.24 -11.56 -7.28
CA VAL A 38 -2.18 -10.15 -7.68
C VAL A 38 -3.37 -9.75 -8.56
N ASP A 39 -3.80 -10.63 -9.46
CA ASP A 39 -4.94 -10.39 -10.37
C ASP A 39 -6.28 -10.41 -9.62
N GLU A 40 -6.41 -11.19 -8.54
CA GLU A 40 -7.56 -11.11 -7.62
C GLU A 40 -7.65 -9.73 -6.94
N ALA A 41 -6.51 -9.05 -6.75
CA ALA A 41 -6.43 -7.71 -6.20
C ALA A 41 -6.53 -6.66 -7.33
N ASP A 42 -7.75 -6.44 -7.85
CA ASP A 42 -8.11 -5.51 -8.94
C ASP A 42 -7.49 -4.10 -8.81
N ASP A 43 -7.27 -3.62 -7.56
CA ASP A 43 -6.62 -2.35 -7.24
C ASP A 43 -5.34 -2.57 -6.42
N THR A 44 -4.46 -3.47 -6.86
CA THR A 44 -3.16 -3.71 -6.21
C THR A 44 -2.35 -2.42 -6.10
N VAL A 45 -2.10 -1.98 -4.87
CA VAL A 45 -1.34 -0.76 -4.57
C VAL A 45 0.13 -1.10 -4.36
N GLN A 46 0.44 -2.14 -3.58
CA GLN A 46 1.81 -2.51 -3.22
C GLN A 46 1.97 -4.03 -3.01
N ILE A 47 3.12 -4.57 -3.42
CA ILE A 47 3.50 -5.98 -3.23
C ILE A 47 4.80 -6.04 -2.42
N PHE A 48 4.79 -6.81 -1.35
CA PHE A 48 5.92 -7.04 -0.47
C PHE A 48 6.34 -8.50 -0.46
N ARG A 49 7.65 -8.72 -0.46
CA ARG A 49 8.28 -10.02 -0.19
C ARG A 49 8.91 -9.95 1.19
N VAL A 50 8.39 -10.75 2.12
CA VAL A 50 8.80 -10.72 3.52
C VAL A 50 9.51 -12.03 3.86
N ASN A 51 10.67 -11.94 4.51
CA ASN A 51 11.36 -13.09 5.09
C ASN A 51 11.38 -12.95 6.62
N PRO A 52 10.48 -13.61 7.36
CA PRO A 52 10.39 -13.51 8.81
C PRO A 52 11.64 -14.04 9.54
N SER A 53 12.51 -14.78 8.85
CA SER A 53 13.77 -15.27 9.43
C SER A 53 14.89 -14.21 9.42
N GLU A 54 14.75 -13.18 8.59
CA GLU A 54 15.74 -12.10 8.42
C GLU A 54 15.29 -10.78 9.05
N LYS A 55 13.98 -10.53 9.12
CA LYS A 55 13.40 -9.33 9.70
C LYS A 55 12.35 -9.69 10.74
N SER A 56 12.40 -9.01 11.88
CA SER A 56 11.33 -9.08 12.87
C SER A 56 10.05 -8.42 12.35
N CYS A 57 8.92 -8.70 12.98
CA CYS A 57 7.66 -8.05 12.64
C CYS A 57 7.76 -6.52 12.79
N GLU A 58 8.49 -6.05 13.80
CA GLU A 58 8.75 -4.64 14.04
C GLU A 58 9.50 -4.01 12.86
N ASP A 59 10.59 -4.64 12.39
CA ASP A 59 11.36 -4.15 11.24
C ASP A 59 10.50 -4.09 9.97
N ILE A 60 9.69 -5.12 9.74
CA ILE A 60 8.78 -5.19 8.59
C ILE A 60 7.73 -4.08 8.67
N SER A 61 7.18 -3.84 9.86
CA SER A 61 6.19 -2.79 10.08
C SER A 61 6.77 -1.39 9.86
N GLU A 62 8.03 -1.16 10.23
CA GLU A 62 8.74 0.09 10.03
C GLU A 62 9.00 0.35 8.54
N ASP A 63 9.48 -0.67 7.80
CA ASP A 63 9.70 -0.57 6.35
C ASP A 63 8.41 -0.21 5.58
N ILE A 64 7.30 -0.86 5.93
CA ILE A 64 5.99 -0.60 5.32
C ILE A 64 5.52 0.82 5.66
N ALA A 65 5.66 1.24 6.91
CA ALA A 65 5.29 2.59 7.34
C ALA A 65 6.13 3.68 6.64
N GLU A 66 7.44 3.47 6.47
CA GLU A 66 8.31 4.40 5.75
C GLU A 66 7.91 4.53 4.28
N LEU A 67 7.63 3.41 3.60
CA LEU A 67 7.16 3.40 2.21
C LEU A 67 5.83 4.15 2.06
N TYR A 68 4.88 3.89 2.95
CA TYR A 68 3.59 4.58 2.98
C TYR A 68 3.76 6.11 3.14
N LEU A 69 4.58 6.55 4.09
CA LEU A 69 4.85 7.98 4.32
C LEU A 69 5.48 8.62 3.09
N ARG A 70 6.50 7.96 2.50
CA ARG A 70 7.20 8.49 1.33
C ARG A 70 6.27 8.67 0.13
N GLU A 71 5.40 7.69 -0.15
CA GLU A 71 4.41 7.80 -1.22
C GLU A 71 3.38 8.91 -0.96
N ARG A 72 2.88 9.02 0.28
CA ARG A 72 1.94 10.08 0.67
C ARG A 72 2.57 11.47 0.53
N GLU A 73 3.81 11.63 0.98
CA GLU A 73 4.56 12.88 0.82
C GLU A 73 4.72 13.23 -0.66
N GLU A 74 5.12 12.28 -1.52
CA GLU A 74 5.25 12.51 -2.95
C GLU A 74 3.91 12.89 -3.61
N GLN A 75 2.82 12.18 -3.27
CA GLN A 75 1.48 12.52 -3.75
C GLN A 75 1.05 13.92 -3.29
N CYS A 76 1.42 14.30 -2.07
CA CYS A 76 1.18 15.64 -1.53
C CYS A 76 1.99 16.71 -2.27
N PHE A 77 3.29 16.51 -2.47
CA PHE A 77 4.14 17.44 -3.23
C PHE A 77 3.68 17.61 -4.68
N ASN A 78 3.18 16.53 -5.28
CA ASN A 78 2.62 16.54 -6.64
C ASN A 78 1.17 17.09 -6.69
N GLY A 79 0.60 17.52 -5.56
CA GLY A 79 -0.73 18.11 -5.49
C GLY A 79 -1.88 17.13 -5.78
N LYS A 80 -1.62 15.81 -5.74
CA LYS A 80 -2.65 14.78 -5.92
C LYS A 80 -3.54 14.64 -4.69
N ILE A 81 -2.95 14.78 -3.51
CA ILE A 81 -3.65 14.77 -2.22
C ILE A 81 -3.29 16.05 -1.44
N PRO A 82 -4.21 16.56 -0.59
CA PRO A 82 -3.86 17.61 0.35
C PRO A 82 -2.86 17.09 1.40
N HIS A 83 -1.96 17.96 1.87
CA HIS A 83 -1.13 17.66 3.03
C HIS A 83 -2.02 17.41 4.25
N GLU A 84 -1.68 16.48 5.16
CA GLU A 84 -2.48 16.20 6.37
C GLU A 84 -2.78 17.47 7.18
N PHE A 85 -1.76 18.31 7.40
CA PHE A 85 -1.94 19.63 8.02
C PHE A 85 -3.02 20.49 7.35
N ILE A 86 -3.12 20.46 6.01
CA ILE A 86 -4.13 21.19 5.26
C ILE A 86 -5.49 20.47 5.41
N GLU A 87 -5.53 19.15 5.26
CA GLU A 87 -6.76 18.34 5.37
C GLU A 87 -7.46 18.55 6.72
N HIS A 88 -6.69 18.54 7.81
CA HIS A 88 -7.20 18.75 9.16
C HIS A 88 -7.32 20.22 9.55
N SER A 89 -7.03 21.16 8.64
CA SER A 89 -7.22 22.59 8.92
C SER A 89 -8.70 22.96 8.92
N ALA A 90 -9.09 23.83 9.86
CA ALA A 90 -10.44 24.37 9.90
C ALA A 90 -10.82 25.10 8.60
N ALA A 91 -9.84 25.72 7.93
CA ALA A 91 -10.03 26.40 6.66
C ALA A 91 -10.40 25.42 5.53
N TYR A 92 -9.69 24.31 5.40
CA TYR A 92 -10.02 23.27 4.43
C TYR A 92 -11.36 22.60 4.75
N GLY A 93 -11.63 22.30 6.02
CA GLY A 93 -12.93 21.76 6.44
C GLY A 93 -14.12 22.69 6.14
N PHE A 94 -13.91 24.01 6.15
CA PHE A 94 -14.92 24.99 5.72
C PHE A 94 -15.07 25.01 4.19
N PHE A 95 -13.95 25.02 3.45
CA PHE A 95 -13.95 24.96 1.99
C PHE A 95 -14.65 23.69 1.47
N PHE A 96 -14.29 22.53 2.01
CA PHE A 96 -14.84 21.23 1.61
C PHE A 96 -16.34 21.14 1.87
N ARG A 97 -16.81 21.60 3.02
CA ARG A 97 -18.26 21.70 3.32
C ARG A 97 -18.98 22.57 2.32
N ARG A 98 -18.44 23.74 1.99
CA ARG A 98 -19.04 24.66 1.01
C ARG A 98 -19.06 24.06 -0.40
N TYR A 99 -18.03 23.32 -0.78
CA TYR A 99 -17.93 22.64 -2.08
C TYR A 99 -18.94 21.49 -2.22
N LYS A 100 -19.14 20.68 -1.18
CA LYS A 100 -20.16 19.61 -1.16
C LYS A 100 -21.59 20.17 -1.20
N THR A 101 -21.88 21.24 -0.49
CA THR A 101 -23.22 21.85 -0.48
C THR A 101 -23.56 22.56 -1.79
N ALA A 102 -22.58 23.04 -2.55
CA ALA A 102 -22.79 23.69 -3.85
C ALA A 102 -23.04 22.73 -5.03
N ARG A 103 -22.97 21.41 -4.80
CA ARG A 103 -23.23 20.35 -5.80
C ARG A 103 -24.61 19.68 -5.66
N ILE A 104 -25.52 20.25 -4.86
CA ILE A 104 -26.92 19.82 -4.72
C ILE A 104 -27.83 20.84 -5.42
#